data_AF-A0A961VA65-F1
#
_entry.id   AF-A0A961VA65-F1
#
_cell.length_a   1.000
_cell.length_b   1.000
_cell.length_c   1.000
_cell.angle_alpha   90.00
_cell.angle_beta   90.00
_cell.angle_gamma   90.00
#
_symmetry.space_group_name_H-M   'P 1'
#
loop_
_entity.id
_entity.type
_entity.pdbx_description
1 polymer ?
#
loop_
_entity_poly.entity_id
_entity_poly.type
_entity_poly.pdbx_seq_one_letter_code
_entity_poly.pdbx_strand_id
1 'polypeptide(L)'
;MAAPADQDRDLIAFLEWHAEAGAADVLQDVPVDRFAAPPEPEREHPVPSLAPAPAVARPAPPPQAPLLPPIVTGASDDDAAIASAQALAASANTLDELEAALAGFGGCALKTTAKSLVFADGNPAGRIMLIGEAPGR
;
A
#
# COMPACT_ATOMS: atom_id res chain seq x y z
N MET A 1 -34.08 -10.47 -36.77
CA MET A 1 -34.73 -10.71 -35.46
C MET A 1 -34.61 -12.20 -35.21
N ALA A 2 -33.58 -12.62 -34.46
CA ALA A 2 -33.42 -14.02 -34.09
C ALA A 2 -34.60 -14.45 -33.21
N ALA A 3 -35.05 -15.71 -33.33
CA ALA A 3 -36.16 -16.22 -32.54
C ALA A 3 -35.77 -16.27 -31.05
N PRO A 4 -36.71 -16.12 -30.10
CA PRO A 4 -36.39 -16.08 -28.66
C PRO A 4 -35.62 -17.33 -28.17
N ALA A 5 -35.87 -18.50 -28.75
CA ALA A 5 -35.12 -19.72 -28.43
C ALA A 5 -33.65 -19.71 -28.89
N ASP A 6 -33.33 -18.91 -29.91
CA ASP A 6 -31.96 -18.70 -30.41
C ASP A 6 -31.20 -17.77 -29.44
N GLN A 7 -31.89 -16.74 -28.94
CA GLN A 7 -31.35 -15.82 -27.93
C GLN A 7 -31.05 -16.53 -26.60
N ASP A 8 -31.93 -17.42 -26.13
CA ASP A 8 -31.69 -18.19 -24.89
C ASP A 8 -30.47 -19.12 -25.05
N ARG A 9 -30.33 -19.76 -26.21
CA ARG A 9 -29.19 -20.63 -26.52
C ARG A 9 -27.87 -19.84 -26.53
N ASP A 10 -27.87 -18.66 -27.15
CA ASP A 10 -26.69 -17.79 -27.21
C ASP A 10 -26.28 -17.29 -25.82
N LEU A 11 -27.25 -16.94 -24.97
CA LEU A 11 -26.99 -16.53 -23.58
C LEU A 11 -26.38 -17.68 -22.75
N ILE A 12 -26.90 -18.90 -22.90
CA ILE A 12 -26.34 -20.08 -22.22
C ILE A 12 -24.90 -20.32 -22.66
N ALA A 13 -24.62 -20.30 -23.97
CA ALA A 13 -23.28 -20.50 -24.50
C ALA A 13 -22.29 -19.44 -23.98
N PHE A 14 -22.74 -18.18 -23.83
CA PHE A 14 -21.93 -17.11 -23.27
C PHE A 14 -21.60 -17.33 -21.79
N LEU A 15 -22.56 -17.80 -20.99
CA LEU A 15 -22.34 -18.11 -19.57
C LEU A 15 -21.40 -19.32 -19.38
N GLU A 16 -21.54 -20.36 -20.22
CA GLU A 16 -20.64 -21.52 -20.20
C GLU A 16 -19.18 -21.10 -20.46
N TRP A 17 -18.96 -20.23 -21.45
CA TRP A 17 -17.63 -19.70 -21.73
C TRP A 17 -17.04 -18.91 -20.55
N HIS A 18 -17.86 -18.12 -19.84
CA HIS A 18 -17.41 -17.38 -18.64
C HIS A 18 -17.06 -18.33 -17.50
N ALA A 19 -17.83 -19.40 -17.31
CA ALA A 19 -17.55 -20.42 -16.31
C ALA A 19 -16.23 -21.15 -16.61
N GLU A 20 -15.98 -21.51 -17.88
CA GLU A 20 -14.71 -22.11 -18.33
C GLU A 20 -13.52 -21.16 -18.15
N ALA A 21 -13.73 -19.86 -18.31
CA ALA A 21 -12.74 -18.82 -18.04
C ALA A 21 -12.49 -18.57 -16.53
N GLY A 22 -13.23 -19.25 -15.65
CA GLY A 22 -13.10 -19.13 -14.19
C GLY A 22 -13.87 -17.96 -13.55
N ALA A 23 -14.75 -17.30 -14.30
CA ALA A 23 -15.62 -16.22 -13.80
C ALA A 23 -16.86 -16.81 -13.09
N ALA A 24 -16.64 -17.41 -11.91
CA ALA A 24 -17.68 -18.12 -11.15
C ALA A 24 -18.52 -17.23 -10.22
N ASP A 25 -18.03 -16.02 -9.89
CA ASP A 25 -18.66 -15.12 -8.93
C ASP A 25 -19.15 -13.83 -9.61
N VAL A 26 -20.40 -13.45 -9.32
CA VAL A 26 -21.00 -12.19 -9.78
C VAL A 26 -20.86 -11.15 -8.69
N LEU A 27 -20.08 -10.09 -8.95
CA LEU A 27 -19.85 -9.01 -7.98
C LEU A 27 -20.95 -7.95 -7.96
N GLN A 28 -21.59 -7.68 -9.11
CA GLN A 28 -22.58 -6.61 -9.29
C GLN A 28 -23.59 -6.98 -10.38
N ASP A 29 -24.81 -6.42 -10.29
CA ASP A 29 -25.88 -6.65 -11.27
C ASP A 29 -25.63 -5.97 -12.62
N VAL A 30 -24.82 -4.90 -12.64
CA VAL A 30 -24.56 -4.08 -13.83
C VAL A 30 -23.07 -4.17 -14.22
N PRO A 31 -22.74 -4.44 -15.50
CA PRO A 31 -21.38 -4.42 -15.99
C PRO A 31 -20.72 -3.05 -15.79
N VAL A 32 -19.47 -3.03 -15.31
CA VAL A 32 -18.67 -1.81 -15.19
C VAL A 32 -17.71 -1.70 -16.36
N ASP A 33 -17.92 -0.71 -17.22
CA ASP A 33 -16.97 -0.34 -18.28
C ASP A 33 -15.79 0.45 -17.69
N ARG A 34 -14.64 -0.22 -17.55
CA ARG A 34 -13.38 0.41 -17.09
C ARG A 34 -12.54 1.01 -18.22
N PHE A 35 -12.96 0.83 -19.47
CA PHE A 35 -12.33 1.43 -20.65
C PHE A 35 -13.00 2.75 -21.04
N ALA A 36 -14.21 3.01 -20.54
CA ALA A 36 -14.83 4.31 -20.60
C ALA A 36 -13.86 5.37 -20.05
N ALA A 37 -13.64 6.43 -20.84
CA ALA A 37 -12.88 7.57 -20.36
C ALA A 37 -13.55 8.08 -19.07
N PRO A 38 -12.78 8.36 -18.01
CA PRO A 38 -13.34 9.04 -16.85
C PRO A 38 -14.11 10.28 -17.33
N PRO A 39 -15.30 10.58 -16.78
CA PRO A 39 -15.95 11.85 -17.09
C PRO A 39 -14.92 12.94 -16.86
N GLU A 40 -14.76 13.85 -17.84
CA GLU A 40 -13.81 14.96 -17.71
C GLU A 40 -14.08 15.62 -16.35
N PRO A 41 -13.06 15.75 -15.49
CA PRO A 41 -13.25 16.49 -14.27
C PRO A 41 -13.71 17.87 -14.69
N GLU A 42 -14.92 18.24 -14.29
CA GLU A 42 -15.42 19.60 -14.43
C GLU A 42 -14.34 20.50 -13.82
N ARG A 43 -13.66 21.25 -14.68
CA ARG A 43 -12.49 22.04 -14.32
C ARG A 43 -12.95 23.26 -13.52
N GLU A 44 -13.27 23.05 -12.25
CA GLU A 44 -13.45 24.09 -11.25
C GLU A 44 -12.76 23.54 -9.98
N HIS A 45 -11.66 24.08 -9.46
CA HIS A 45 -11.29 25.48 -9.28
C HIS A 45 -9.77 25.67 -9.49
N PRO A 46 -9.29 26.89 -9.79
CA PRO A 46 -7.88 27.19 -9.64
C PRO A 46 -7.51 26.97 -8.17
N VAL A 47 -6.64 26.00 -7.90
CA VAL A 47 -5.95 25.91 -6.62
C VAL A 47 -5.27 27.27 -6.39
N PRO A 48 -5.70 28.07 -5.40
CA PRO A 48 -4.98 29.29 -5.11
C PRO A 48 -3.58 28.87 -4.69
N SER A 49 -2.57 29.44 -5.36
CA SER A 49 -1.19 29.34 -4.89
C SER A 49 -1.16 29.96 -3.49
N LEU A 50 -1.10 29.11 -2.47
CA LEU A 50 -0.85 29.55 -1.12
C LEU A 50 0.57 30.08 -1.09
N ALA A 51 0.68 31.42 -1.04
CA ALA A 51 1.89 32.08 -0.56
C ALA A 51 2.32 31.42 0.77
N PRO A 52 3.63 31.34 1.07
CA PRO A 52 4.09 30.71 2.29
C PRO A 52 3.43 31.38 3.50
N ALA A 53 2.60 30.62 4.21
CA ALA A 53 1.95 31.08 5.42
C ALA A 53 3.03 31.39 6.48
N PRO A 54 2.90 32.47 7.26
CA PRO A 54 3.81 32.74 8.36
C PRO A 54 3.73 31.57 9.35
N ALA A 55 4.89 31.16 9.88
CA ALA A 55 5.02 30.06 10.82
C ALA A 55 4.15 30.32 12.06
N VAL A 56 3.00 29.65 12.14
CA VAL A 56 2.23 29.57 13.38
C VAL A 56 2.97 28.61 14.29
N ALA A 57 3.46 29.13 15.42
CA ALA A 57 4.08 28.32 16.46
C ALA A 57 3.10 27.21 16.88
N ARG A 58 3.53 25.97 16.69
CA ARG A 58 2.77 24.78 17.09
C ARG A 58 2.61 24.81 18.62
N PRO A 59 1.40 24.68 19.19
CA PRO A 59 1.25 24.59 20.64
C PRO A 59 1.96 23.34 21.14
N ALA A 60 2.59 23.45 22.31
CA ALA A 60 3.24 22.33 22.98
C ALA A 60 2.27 21.14 23.16
N PRO A 61 2.75 19.89 23.04
CA PRO A 61 1.91 18.72 23.25
C PRO A 61 1.36 18.70 24.70
N PRO A 62 0.14 18.19 24.92
CA PRO A 62 -0.42 18.07 26.26
C PRO A 62 0.42 17.08 27.11
N PRO A 63 0.40 17.22 28.45
CA PRO A 63 1.12 16.32 29.34
C PRO A 63 0.57 14.90 29.19
N GLN A 64 1.48 13.95 28.94
CA GLN A 64 1.16 12.53 28.82
C GLN A 64 0.54 12.02 30.13
N ALA A 65 -0.60 11.34 30.03
CA ALA A 65 -1.16 10.59 31.15
C ALA A 65 -0.19 9.45 31.54
N PRO A 66 -0.17 9.01 32.82
CA PRO A 66 0.75 7.97 33.26
C PRO A 66 0.43 6.67 32.52
N LEU A 67 1.41 6.17 31.76
CA LEU A 67 1.37 4.83 31.18
C LEU A 67 1.29 3.82 32.33
N LEU A 68 0.28 2.95 32.29
CA LEU A 68 0.26 1.75 33.13
C LEU A 68 1.54 0.94 32.87
N PRO A 69 2.15 0.32 33.90
CA PRO A 69 3.34 -0.49 33.68
C PRO A 69 2.98 -1.66 32.74
N PRO A 70 3.78 -1.93 31.70
CA PRO A 70 3.55 -3.11 30.88
C PRO A 70 3.71 -4.34 31.76
N ILE A 71 2.76 -5.26 31.66
CA ILE A 71 2.89 -6.61 32.20
C ILE A 71 4.06 -7.23 31.44
N VAL A 72 5.17 -7.46 32.13
CA VAL A 72 6.36 -8.06 31.53
C VAL A 72 6.09 -9.53 31.25
N THR A 73 5.52 -9.82 30.09
CA THR A 73 5.72 -11.14 29.48
C THR A 73 7.13 -11.11 28.92
N GLY A 74 8.01 -11.99 29.41
CA GLY A 74 9.44 -11.97 29.09
C GLY A 74 9.67 -11.75 27.59
N ALA A 75 10.37 -10.67 27.26
CA ALA A 75 10.64 -10.28 25.88
C ALA A 75 11.40 -11.43 25.21
N SER A 76 10.86 -11.91 24.10
CA SER A 76 11.61 -12.76 23.20
C SER A 76 12.66 -11.91 22.47
N ASP A 77 13.72 -12.53 21.96
CA ASP A 77 14.73 -11.82 21.17
C ASP A 77 14.10 -11.13 19.93
N ASP A 78 12.99 -11.67 19.42
CA ASP A 78 12.21 -11.10 18.33
C ASP A 78 11.52 -9.79 18.71
N ASP A 79 10.97 -9.68 19.92
CA ASP A 79 10.33 -8.44 20.39
C ASP A 79 11.35 -7.28 20.48
N ALA A 80 12.57 -7.60 20.94
CA ALA A 80 13.67 -6.63 21.00
C ALA A 80 14.12 -6.22 19.58
N ALA A 81 14.18 -7.16 18.64
CA ALA A 81 14.51 -6.87 17.24
C ALA A 81 13.45 -5.98 16.57
N ILE A 82 12.16 -6.24 16.82
CA ILE A 82 11.05 -5.43 16.31
C ILE A 82 11.12 -4.01 16.87
N ALA A 83 11.30 -3.85 18.19
CA ALA A 83 11.40 -2.53 18.81
C ALA A 83 12.59 -1.73 18.27
N SER A 84 13.74 -2.39 18.07
CA SER A 84 14.93 -1.78 17.48
C SER A 84 14.70 -1.35 16.02
N ALA A 85 14.06 -2.19 15.22
CA ALA A 85 13.71 -1.87 13.84
C ALA A 85 12.80 -0.63 13.74
N GLN A 86 11.78 -0.56 14.60
CA GLN A 86 10.87 0.58 14.67
C GLN A 86 11.60 1.87 15.07
N ALA A 87 12.50 1.80 16.05
CA ALA A 87 13.29 2.96 16.48
C ALA A 87 14.23 3.46 15.37
N LEU A 88 14.91 2.55 14.66
CA LEU A 88 15.78 2.91 13.53
C LEU A 88 14.97 3.54 12.39
N ALA A 89 13.85 2.93 12.01
CA ALA A 89 12.97 3.47 10.96
C ALA A 89 12.41 4.86 11.33
N ALA A 90 12.03 5.07 12.59
CA ALA A 90 11.54 6.37 13.06
C ALA A 90 12.62 7.46 13.07
N SER A 91 13.90 7.09 13.11
CA SER A 91 15.02 8.04 13.11
C SER A 91 15.42 8.51 11.71
N ALA A 92 15.02 7.79 10.64
CA ALA A 92 15.33 8.13 9.26
C ALA A 92 14.36 9.19 8.70
N ASN A 93 14.90 10.29 8.18
CA ASN A 93 14.13 11.41 7.60
C ASN A 93 14.16 11.41 6.08
N THR A 94 15.00 10.57 5.48
CA THR A 94 15.15 10.44 4.02
C THR A 94 15.18 8.97 3.62
N LEU A 95 14.87 8.69 2.34
CA LEU A 95 14.95 7.34 1.80
C LEU A 95 16.39 6.79 1.87
N ASP A 96 17.39 7.65 1.64
CA ASP A 96 18.80 7.29 1.74
C ASP A 96 19.19 6.91 3.19
N GLU A 97 18.70 7.65 4.19
CA GLU A 97 18.89 7.31 5.61
C GLU A 97 18.21 6.00 5.97
N LEU A 98 17.01 5.76 5.44
CA LEU A 98 16.27 4.51 5.67
C LEU A 98 16.98 3.31 5.04
N GLU A 99 17.50 3.46 3.82
CA GLU A 99 18.30 2.43 3.14
C GLU A 99 19.54 2.08 3.96
N ALA A 100 20.28 3.09 4.44
CA ALA A 100 21.46 2.89 5.27
C ALA A 100 21.12 2.18 6.59
N ALA A 101 20.01 2.55 7.24
CA ALA A 101 19.53 1.90 8.46
C ALA A 101 19.17 0.42 8.21
N LEU A 102 18.49 0.11 7.11
CA LEU A 102 18.16 -1.26 6.72
C LEU A 102 19.40 -2.09 6.38
N ALA A 103 20.37 -1.52 5.67
CA ALA A 103 21.65 -2.16 5.38
C ALA A 103 22.42 -2.51 6.66
N GLY A 104 22.33 -1.66 7.69
CA GLY A 104 22.92 -1.90 9.01
C GLY A 104 22.13 -2.86 9.91
N PHE A 105 20.82 -2.98 9.72
CA PHE A 105 19.95 -3.71 10.64
C PHE A 105 20.27 -5.21 10.71
N GLY A 106 20.57 -5.73 11.90
CA GLY A 106 20.97 -7.13 12.13
C GLY A 106 19.88 -8.03 12.70
N GLY A 107 18.72 -7.47 13.08
CA GLY A 107 17.64 -8.22 13.75
C GLY A 107 16.72 -9.01 12.81
N CYS A 108 17.12 -9.21 11.55
CA CYS A 108 16.33 -9.93 10.55
C CYS A 108 17.03 -11.22 10.15
N ALA A 109 16.41 -12.38 10.41
CA ALA A 109 16.96 -13.69 10.04
C ALA A 109 17.25 -13.84 8.54
N LEU A 110 16.47 -13.15 7.68
CA LEU A 110 16.65 -13.18 6.22
C LEU A 110 17.98 -12.57 5.77
N LYS A 111 18.56 -11.66 6.55
CA LYS A 111 19.84 -11.02 6.21
C LYS A 111 20.99 -12.02 6.11
N THR A 112 20.95 -13.09 6.90
CA THR A 112 22.00 -14.12 6.93
C THR A 112 22.06 -14.92 5.63
N THR A 113 20.93 -15.09 4.94
CA THR A 113 20.83 -15.88 3.70
C THR A 113 20.72 -15.02 2.45
N ALA A 114 20.40 -13.74 2.59
CA ALA A 114 20.31 -12.80 1.49
C ALA A 114 21.69 -12.45 0.90
N LYS A 115 21.77 -12.37 -0.42
CA LYS A 115 22.98 -11.93 -1.14
C LYS A 115 23.13 -10.41 -1.14
N SER A 116 22.01 -9.70 -1.21
CA SER A 116 21.95 -8.24 -1.31
C SER A 116 20.67 -7.73 -0.67
N LEU A 117 20.71 -6.50 -0.17
CA LEU A 117 19.51 -5.75 0.19
C LEU A 117 18.83 -5.26 -1.10
N VAL A 118 17.52 -5.48 -1.20
CA VAL A 118 16.67 -4.87 -2.23
C VAL A 118 15.77 -3.87 -1.52
N PHE A 119 16.07 -2.57 -1.66
CA PHE A 119 15.37 -1.51 -0.93
C PHE A 119 14.17 -0.98 -1.74
N ALA A 120 14.42 -0.17 -2.77
CA ALA A 120 13.41 0.38 -3.65
C ALA A 120 14.05 0.73 -5.00
N ASP A 121 13.22 0.86 -6.04
CA ASP A 121 13.61 1.38 -7.36
C ASP A 121 12.53 2.36 -7.86
N GLY A 122 12.90 3.26 -8.76
CA GLY A 122 12.01 4.24 -9.37
C GLY A 122 12.26 5.69 -8.92
N ASN A 123 11.24 6.53 -9.08
CA ASN A 123 11.34 7.97 -8.80
C ASN A 123 10.96 8.27 -7.33
N PRO A 124 11.88 8.75 -6.48
CA PRO A 124 11.58 9.11 -5.10
C PRO A 124 10.62 10.30 -4.97
N ALA A 125 10.49 11.14 -6.01
CA ALA A 125 9.50 12.20 -6.09
C ALA A 125 8.15 11.72 -6.68
N GLY A 126 7.96 10.42 -6.86
CA GLY A 126 6.72 9.82 -7.33
C GLY A 126 5.56 10.06 -6.36
N ARG A 127 4.35 10.24 -6.89
CA ARG A 127 3.13 10.39 -6.06
C ARG A 127 2.54 9.07 -5.56
N ILE A 128 3.01 7.94 -6.11
CA ILE A 128 2.49 6.60 -5.83
C ILE A 128 3.69 5.68 -5.60
N MET A 129 3.62 4.87 -4.53
CA MET A 129 4.57 3.81 -4.22
C MET A 129 3.82 2.48 -4.21
N LEU A 130 4.36 1.48 -4.92
CA LEU A 130 3.82 0.11 -4.91
C LEU A 130 4.72 -0.73 -4.01
N ILE A 131 4.11 -1.41 -3.04
CA ILE A 131 4.81 -2.29 -2.10
C ILE A 131 4.40 -3.73 -2.45
N GLY A 132 5.38 -4.52 -2.88
CA GLY A 132 5.20 -5.92 -3.22
C GLY A 132 5.55 -6.87 -2.07
N GLU A 133 5.64 -8.15 -2.42
CA GLU A 133 6.17 -9.21 -1.57
C GLU A 133 7.71 -9.19 -1.51
N ALA A 134 8.31 -10.20 -0.87
CA ALA A 134 9.76 -10.34 -0.78
C ALA A 134 10.41 -10.61 -2.16
N PRO A 135 11.65 -10.15 -2.39
CA PRO A 135 12.35 -10.37 -3.65
C PRO A 135 12.57 -11.87 -3.94
N GLY A 136 12.50 -12.23 -5.22
CA GLY A 136 12.76 -13.58 -5.73
C GLY A 136 14.25 -13.97 -5.67
N ARG A 137 14.56 -15.14 -6.26
CA ARG A 137 15.91 -15.74 -6.25
C ARG A 137 16.83 -15.21 -7.34
#